data_AF-Q8JHV5-F1
#
_entry.id   AF-Q8JHV5-F1
#
_cell.length_a   1.000
_cell.length_b   1.000
_cell.length_c   1.000
_cell.angle_alpha   90.00
_cell.angle_beta   90.00
_cell.angle_gamma   90.00
#
_symmetry.space_group_name_H-M   'P 1'
#
loop_
_entity.id
_entity.type
_entity.pdbx_description
1 polymer ?
#
loop_
_entity_poly.entity_id
_entity_poly.type
_entity_poly.pdbx_seq_one_letter_code
_entity_poly.pdbx_strand_id
1 'polypeptide(L)' 'TVAVKQVKKSSKNRLASWQSFWAELNVAQLQHDNVVRVVAASTCAPASENSLGTIIMEYV' A
#
# COMPACT_ATOMS: atom_id res chain seq x y z
N THR A 1 -3.83 -15.81 -8.07
CA THR A 1 -4.60 -15.01 -7.09
C THR A 1 -3.71 -13.87 -6.60
N VAL A 2 -4.27 -12.76 -6.11
CA VAL A 2 -3.48 -11.63 -5.56
C VAL A 2 -3.99 -11.27 -4.17
N ALA A 3 -3.11 -10.73 -3.33
CA ALA A 3 -3.48 -10.17 -2.05
C ALA A 3 -3.62 -8.65 -2.17
N VAL A 4 -4.63 -8.10 -1.49
CA VAL A 4 -4.97 -6.68 -1.55
C VAL A 4 -4.93 -6.11 -0.14
N LYS A 5 -4.04 -5.14 0.09
CA LYS A 5 -3.92 -4.40 1.34
C LYS A 5 -4.57 -3.02 1.18
N GLN A 6 -5.67 -2.79 1.89
CA GLN A 6 -6.30 -1.47 2.01
C GLN A 6 -5.70 -0.71 3.19
N VAL A 7 -5.03 0.40 2.92
CA VAL A 7 -4.38 1.21 3.96
C VAL A 7 -5.34 2.28 4.41
N LYS A 8 -5.80 2.21 5.66
CA LYS A 8 -6.76 3.20 6.20
C LYS A 8 -6.10 4.56 6.41
N LYS A 9 -6.86 5.61 6.20
CA LYS A 9 -6.43 6.97 6.52
C LYS A 9 -6.40 7.17 8.04
N SER A 10 -5.26 7.58 8.58
CA SER A 10 -5.15 7.97 9.99
C SER A 10 -5.51 9.45 10.18
N SER A 11 -6.40 9.73 11.13
CA SER A 11 -6.75 11.09 11.56
C SER A 11 -5.82 11.63 12.66
N LYS A 12 -5.15 10.75 13.41
CA LYS A 12 -4.22 11.13 14.50
C LYS A 12 -2.96 11.80 13.97
N ASN A 13 -2.38 11.24 12.90
CA ASN A 13 -1.22 11.84 12.23
C ASN A 13 -1.27 11.51 10.74
N ARG A 14 -1.93 12.40 9.99
CA ARG A 14 -2.12 12.23 8.55
C ARG A 14 -0.78 12.22 7.81
N LEU A 15 0.14 13.13 8.13
CA LEU A 15 1.40 13.25 7.41
C LEU A 15 2.28 12.00 7.59
N ALA A 16 2.42 11.52 8.83
CA ALA A 16 3.17 10.29 9.09
C ALA A 16 2.55 9.08 8.38
N SER A 17 1.21 8.95 8.39
CA SER A 17 0.52 7.86 7.68
C SER A 17 0.77 7.89 6.18
N TRP A 18 0.84 9.08 5.57
CA TRP A 18 1.17 9.24 4.15
C TRP A 18 2.62 8.91 3.84
N GLN A 19 3.56 9.36 4.69
CA GLN A 19 4.97 9.06 4.52
C GLN A 19 5.25 7.56 4.68
N SER A 20 4.67 6.92 5.70
CA SER A 20 4.78 5.48 5.90
C SER A 20 4.21 4.71 4.70
N PHE A 21 3.07 5.15 4.15
CA PHE A 21 2.50 4.51 2.96
C PHE A 21 3.45 4.55 1.76
N TRP A 22 4.02 5.72 1.46
CA TRP A 22 5.01 5.83 0.38
C TRP A 22 6.28 5.03 0.66
N ALA A 23 6.73 4.97 1.92
CA ALA A 23 7.88 4.16 2.31
C ALA A 23 7.63 2.66 2.12
N GLU A 24 6.41 2.16 2.36
CA GLU A 24 6.07 0.76 2.06
C GLU A 24 6.24 0.44 0.57
N LEU A 25 5.97 1.39 -0.33
CA LEU A 25 6.14 1.19 -1.78
C LEU A 25 7.61 1.05 -2.21
N ASN A 26 8.58 1.40 -1.37
CA ASN A 26 9.99 1.15 -1.67
C ASN A 26 10.28 -0.34 -1.87
N VAL A 27 9.49 -1.24 -1.25
CA VAL A 27 9.61 -2.69 -1.46
C VAL A 27 9.35 -3.10 -2.92
N ALA A 28 8.63 -2.28 -3.71
CA ALA A 28 8.41 -2.55 -5.12
C ALA A 28 9.71 -2.56 -5.95
N GLN A 29 10.78 -1.96 -5.43
CA GLN A 29 12.12 -1.99 -6.03
C GLN A 29 12.95 -3.21 -5.58
N LEU A 30 12.50 -3.96 -4.59
CA LEU A 30 13.16 -5.16 -4.11
C LEU A 30 12.60 -6.38 -4.87
N GLN A 31 13.48 -7.14 -5.51
CA GLN A 31 13.13 -8.40 -6.16
C GLN A 31 13.95 -9.52 -5.52
N HIS A 32 13.29 -10.34 -4.73
CA HIS A 32 13.90 -11.46 -4.02
C HIS A 32 12.84 -12.51 -3.68
N ASP A 33 13.18 -13.80 -3.73
CA ASP A 33 12.21 -14.89 -3.57
C ASP A 33 11.49 -14.88 -2.21
N ASN A 34 12.17 -14.41 -1.17
CA ASN A 34 11.63 -14.26 0.18
C ASN A 34 10.94 -12.91 0.46
N VAL A 35 10.80 -12.04 -0.55
CA VAL A 35 10.16 -10.73 -0.43
C VAL A 35 8.92 -10.72 -1.30
N VAL A 36 7.77 -10.41 -0.72
CA VAL A 36 6.51 -10.34 -1.46
C VAL A 36 6.59 -9.18 -2.46
N ARG A 37 6.42 -9.50 -3.75
CA ARG A 37 6.44 -8.52 -4.82
C ARG A 37 5.16 -7.68 -4.83
N VAL A 38 5.32 -6.37 -4.90
CA VAL A 38 4.23 -5.43 -5.16
C VAL A 38 3.96 -5.41 -6.67
N VAL A 39 2.71 -5.68 -7.05
CA VAL A 39 2.25 -5.71 -8.44
C VAL A 39 1.79 -4.33 -8.88
N ALA A 40 1.05 -3.65 -8.03
CA ALA A 40 0.52 -2.32 -8.27
C ALA A 40 0.17 -1.61 -6.97
N ALA A 41 0.09 -0.29 -6.99
CA ALA A 41 -0.41 0.49 -5.89
C ALA A 41 -1.24 1.67 -6.39
N SER A 42 -2.21 2.09 -5.59
CA SER A 42 -3.06 3.25 -5.84
C SER A 42 -3.07 4.16 -4.63
N THR A 43 -2.93 5.47 -4.86
CA THR A 43 -3.17 6.54 -3.89
C THR A 43 -4.58 7.14 -4.03
N CYS A 44 -5.34 6.67 -5.01
CA CYS A 44 -6.71 7.10 -5.26
C CYS A 44 -7.66 6.17 -4.53
N ALA A 45 -8.23 6.65 -3.42
CA ALA A 45 -9.39 6.05 -2.78
C ALA A 45 -10.65 6.76 -3.30
N PRO A 46 -11.72 6.03 -3.65
CA PRO A 46 -13.03 6.62 -3.92
C PRO A 46 -13.44 7.56 -2.78
N ALA A 47 -14.11 8.67 -3.06
CA ALA A 47 -14.48 9.67 -2.05
C ALA A 47 -15.33 9.10 -0.89
N SER A 48 -15.94 7.92 -1.07
CA SER A 48 -16.71 7.17 -0.08
C SER A 48 -15.86 6.29 0.85
N GLU A 49 -14.59 6.03 0.52
CA GLU A 49 -13.70 5.11 1.24
C GLU A 49 -12.74 5.87 2.17
N ASN A 50 -12.67 5.48 3.44
CA ASN A 50 -11.69 6.03 4.39
C ASN A 50 -10.30 5.37 4.24
N SER A 51 -9.85 5.25 3.00
CA SER A 51 -8.57 4.66 2.62
C SER A 51 -7.59 5.76 2.19
N LEU A 52 -6.33 5.58 2.55
CA LEU A 52 -5.21 6.36 2.06
C LEU A 52 -4.76 5.84 0.69
N GLY A 53 -4.90 4.52 0.48
CA GLY A 53 -4.51 3.87 -0.75
C GLY A 53 -4.62 2.36 -0.66
N THR A 54 -4.36 1.71 -1.79
CA THR A 54 -4.40 0.26 -1.94
C THR A 54 -3.06 -0.24 -2.44
N ILE A 55 -2.55 -1.32 -1.87
CA ILE A 55 -1.37 -2.03 -2.36
C ILE A 55 -1.82 -3.42 -2.82
N ILE A 56 -1.48 -3.77 -4.05
CA ILE A 56 -1.74 -5.08 -4.66
C ILE A 56 -0.42 -5.82 -4.72
N MET A 57 -0.40 -7.01 -4.15
CA MET A 57 0.80 -7.82 -3.99
C MET A 57 0.53 -9.26 -4.43
N GLU A 58 1.60 -9.95 -4.81
CA GLU A 58 1.53 -11.36 -5.16
C GLU A 58 0.99 -12.18 -3.98
N TYR A 59 0.25 -13.23 -4.31
CA TYR A 59 -0.25 -14.21 -3.34
C TYR A 59 0.30 -15.57 -3.76
N VAL A 60 1.24 -16.06 -2.95
CA VAL A 60 1.96 -17.34 -3.11
C VAL A 60 1.58 -18.29 -1.98
#